data_AF-A0A534TIQ9-F1
#
_entry.id   AF-A0A534TIQ9-F1
#
_cell.length_a   1.000
_cell.length_b   1.000
_cell.length_c   1.000
_cell.angle_alpha   90.00
_cell.angle_beta   90.00
_cell.angle_gamma   90.00
#
_symmetry.space_group_name_H-M   'P 1'
#
loop_
_entity.id
_entity.type
_entity.pdbx_description
1 polymer ?
#
loop_
_entity_poly.entity_id
_entity_poly.type
_entity_poly.pdbx_seq_one_letter_code
_entity_poly.pdbx_strand_id
1 'polypeptide(L)'
;MHGREGSRARDDARKSAYPVHVSTTPVIARIETILRDGPPLRLAFVFGSAARETMHATSDVDVGILPVDLGLPLRAELELQGRLEGACERPVDLVRLDHASTLLKWNIIRTGIPVAARSRPDVVRFVAASAAEYADIAPAVHRAEETFRRRLAAGTTRTLRPMTDAAAAPRKSLLGAARGKIEIRGDLTKPTLGRGR
;
A
#
# COMPACT_ATOMS: atom_id res chain seq x y z
N MET A 1 21.31 -41.64 -35.45
CA MET A 1 21.84 -41.49 -34.07
C MET A 1 21.00 -40.45 -33.37
N HIS A 2 20.50 -40.81 -32.19
CA HIS A 2 19.34 -40.20 -31.54
C HIS A 2 19.63 -38.82 -30.95
N GLY A 3 18.76 -37.87 -31.27
CA GLY A 3 18.72 -36.55 -30.65
C GLY A 3 18.29 -36.60 -29.19
N ARG A 4 18.84 -35.66 -28.40
CA ARG A 4 18.33 -35.27 -27.08
C ARG A 4 18.51 -33.76 -26.89
N GLU A 5 17.77 -32.97 -27.67
CA GLU A 5 17.29 -31.68 -27.20
C GLU A 5 15.96 -31.95 -26.47
N GLY A 6 15.94 -31.78 -25.15
CA GLY A 6 14.70 -32.03 -24.40
C GLY A 6 14.80 -32.16 -22.88
N SER A 7 15.89 -31.72 -22.25
CA SER A 7 16.07 -31.85 -20.79
C SER A 7 15.90 -30.55 -19.99
N ARG A 8 15.59 -29.40 -20.62
CA ARG A 8 15.48 -28.10 -19.92
C ARG A 8 14.06 -27.64 -19.56
N ALA A 9 13.02 -28.37 -19.94
CA ALA A 9 11.62 -27.91 -19.81
C ALA A 9 10.75 -28.79 -18.89
N ARG A 10 11.33 -29.73 -18.13
CA ARG A 10 10.57 -30.72 -17.33
C ARG A 10 10.57 -30.45 -15.81
N ASP A 11 11.31 -29.46 -15.34
CA ASP A 11 11.41 -29.10 -13.90
C ASP A 11 10.55 -27.89 -13.50
N ASP A 12 9.90 -27.22 -14.46
CA ASP A 12 9.12 -25.98 -14.24
C ASP A 12 7.75 -26.19 -13.57
N ALA A 13 7.42 -27.43 -13.18
CA ALA A 13 6.08 -27.80 -12.71
C ALA A 13 6.04 -28.48 -11.34
N ARG A 14 7.08 -28.37 -10.49
CA ARG A 14 6.94 -28.69 -9.06
C ARG A 14 6.11 -27.61 -8.38
N LYS A 15 4.81 -27.76 -8.54
CA LYS A 15 3.72 -27.02 -7.90
C LYS A 15 4.05 -26.77 -6.43
N SER A 16 3.86 -25.52 -6.01
CA SER A 16 3.90 -25.03 -4.64
C SER A 16 3.26 -26.04 -3.67
N ALA A 17 4.07 -26.82 -2.97
CA ALA A 17 3.61 -27.84 -2.03
C ALA A 17 4.53 -27.95 -0.81
N TYR A 18 5.17 -26.85 -0.39
CA TYR A 18 5.66 -26.78 0.97
C TYR A 18 4.47 -26.43 1.88
N PRO A 19 4.02 -27.32 2.79
CA PRO A 19 2.98 -26.98 3.74
C PRO A 19 3.56 -25.95 4.71
N VAL A 20 3.19 -24.68 4.53
CA VAL A 20 3.71 -23.59 5.37
C VAL A 20 2.87 -23.38 6.63
N HIS A 21 1.62 -23.83 6.58
CA HIS A 21 0.72 -23.95 7.73
C HIS A 21 -0.41 -24.93 7.36
N VAL A 22 -1.03 -25.57 8.37
CA VAL A 22 -2.34 -26.24 8.23
C VAL A 22 -3.27 -25.45 9.14
N SER A 23 -3.92 -24.41 8.60
CA SER A 23 -4.76 -23.52 9.42
C SER A 23 -6.19 -24.04 9.58
N THR A 24 -6.76 -23.79 10.76
CA THR A 24 -8.06 -24.31 11.21
C THR A 24 -9.25 -23.45 10.77
N THR A 25 -9.01 -22.25 10.21
CA THR A 25 -10.08 -21.35 9.77
C THR A 25 -10.52 -21.64 8.32
N PRO A 26 -11.83 -21.81 8.03
CA PRO A 26 -12.33 -22.12 6.69
C PRO A 26 -11.90 -21.14 5.59
N VAL A 27 -11.69 -19.87 5.94
CA VAL A 27 -11.26 -18.82 4.99
C VAL A 27 -9.84 -19.09 4.48
N ILE A 28 -8.90 -19.42 5.35
CA ILE A 28 -7.50 -19.68 4.97
C ILE A 28 -7.42 -20.90 4.06
N ALA A 29 -8.15 -21.98 4.37
CA ALA A 29 -8.20 -23.17 3.52
C ALA A 29 -8.72 -22.88 2.09
N ARG A 30 -9.71 -22.00 1.96
CA ARG A 30 -10.22 -21.56 0.65
C ARG A 30 -9.15 -20.75 -0.11
N ILE A 31 -8.44 -19.85 0.57
CA ILE A 31 -7.33 -19.09 -0.02
C ILE A 31 -6.23 -20.03 -0.52
N GLU A 32 -5.78 -20.97 0.30
CA GLU A 32 -4.76 -21.96 -0.07
C GLU A 32 -5.14 -22.73 -1.34
N THR A 33 -6.42 -23.08 -1.47
CA THR A 33 -6.97 -23.77 -2.65
C THR A 33 -6.87 -22.88 -3.89
N ILE A 34 -7.36 -21.64 -3.82
CA ILE A 34 -7.32 -20.71 -4.96
C ILE A 34 -5.89 -20.40 -5.39
N LEU A 35 -4.98 -20.20 -4.42
CA LEU A 35 -3.57 -19.92 -4.71
C LEU A 35 -2.87 -21.11 -5.37
N ARG A 36 -3.24 -22.35 -5.04
CA ARG A 36 -2.69 -23.56 -5.67
C ARG A 36 -3.05 -23.65 -7.16
N ASP A 37 -4.25 -23.21 -7.51
CA ASP A 37 -4.77 -23.20 -8.88
C ASP A 37 -4.53 -21.86 -9.60
N GLY A 38 -3.74 -20.97 -8.98
CA GLY A 38 -3.39 -19.65 -9.48
C GLY A 38 -2.08 -19.63 -10.28
N PRO A 39 -1.57 -18.42 -10.59
CA PRO A 39 -0.23 -18.28 -11.15
C PRO A 39 0.83 -18.83 -10.19
N PRO A 40 2.00 -19.27 -10.70
CA PRO A 40 3.04 -19.84 -9.85
C PRO A 40 3.61 -18.79 -8.88
N LEU A 41 3.53 -19.07 -7.58
CA LEU A 41 4.03 -18.20 -6.52
C LEU A 41 5.30 -18.78 -5.88
N ARG A 42 6.25 -17.90 -5.53
CA ARG A 42 7.37 -18.23 -4.65
C ARG A 42 6.90 -18.39 -3.22
N LEU A 43 6.05 -17.47 -2.77
CA LEU A 43 5.38 -17.52 -1.49
C LEU A 43 4.13 -16.63 -1.48
N ALA A 44 3.26 -16.87 -0.51
CA ALA A 44 2.13 -16.03 -0.18
C ALA A 44 1.85 -16.05 1.32
N PHE A 45 1.34 -14.94 1.84
CA PHE A 45 0.93 -14.77 3.23
C PHE A 45 -0.50 -14.25 3.29
N VAL A 46 -1.28 -14.74 4.24
CA VAL A 46 -2.46 -14.02 4.74
C VAL A 46 -1.99 -13.17 5.91
N PHE A 47 -2.40 -11.91 5.97
CA PHE A 47 -2.04 -11.02 7.08
C PHE A 47 -3.24 -10.20 7.54
N GLY A 48 -2.99 -9.20 8.39
CA GLY A 48 -4.03 -8.33 8.91
C GLY A 48 -5.02 -9.05 9.83
N SER A 49 -6.30 -8.68 9.74
CA SER A 49 -7.35 -9.17 10.65
C SER A 49 -7.58 -10.68 10.51
N ALA A 50 -7.43 -11.21 9.29
CA ALA A 50 -7.58 -12.63 8.98
C ALA A 50 -6.50 -13.50 9.67
N ALA A 51 -5.27 -13.00 9.73
CA ALA A 51 -4.18 -13.72 10.39
C ALA A 51 -4.22 -13.66 11.93
N ARG A 52 -4.94 -12.68 12.49
CA ARG A 52 -5.06 -12.49 13.95
C ARG A 52 -6.28 -13.18 14.55
N GLU A 53 -7.08 -13.89 13.75
CA GLU A 53 -8.38 -14.48 14.13
C GLU A 53 -9.39 -13.47 14.70
N THR A 54 -9.14 -12.17 14.55
CA THR A 54 -10.01 -11.09 15.01
C THR A 54 -10.93 -10.58 13.90
N MET A 55 -11.29 -11.43 12.93
CA MET A 55 -12.16 -11.02 11.83
C MET A 55 -13.56 -10.67 12.32
N HIS A 56 -14.15 -9.64 11.74
CA HIS A 56 -15.54 -9.25 11.95
C HIS A 56 -16.33 -9.46 10.65
N ALA A 57 -17.66 -9.34 10.71
CA ALA A 57 -18.52 -9.63 9.55
C ALA A 57 -18.22 -8.78 8.31
N THR A 58 -17.60 -7.60 8.48
CA THR A 58 -17.25 -6.66 7.40
C THR A 58 -15.75 -6.59 7.11
N SER A 59 -14.94 -7.44 7.73
CA SER A 59 -13.48 -7.40 7.56
C SER A 59 -13.09 -7.92 6.18
N ASP A 60 -12.23 -7.16 5.50
CA ASP A 60 -11.47 -7.58 4.34
C ASP A 60 -10.42 -8.63 4.70
N VAL A 61 -9.90 -9.31 3.67
CA VAL A 61 -8.82 -10.28 3.80
C VAL A 61 -7.59 -9.76 3.07
N ASP A 62 -6.52 -9.54 3.82
CA ASP A 62 -5.25 -9.13 3.24
C ASP A 62 -4.41 -10.33 2.81
N VAL A 63 -4.05 -10.39 1.53
CA VAL A 63 -3.25 -11.46 0.94
C VAL A 63 -2.03 -10.87 0.24
N GLY A 64 -0.85 -11.27 0.70
CA GLY A 64 0.42 -10.87 0.10
C GLY A 64 0.96 -11.97 -0.78
N ILE A 65 1.33 -11.67 -2.02
CA ILE A 65 1.90 -12.63 -2.97
C ILE A 65 3.29 -12.20 -3.44
N LEU A 66 4.17 -13.18 -3.62
CA LEU A 66 5.42 -13.03 -4.34
C LEU A 66 5.45 -14.04 -5.48
N PRO A 67 5.16 -13.62 -6.72
CA PRO A 67 5.18 -14.51 -7.88
C PRO A 67 6.57 -15.08 -8.19
N VAL A 68 6.60 -16.23 -8.88
CA VAL A 68 7.84 -16.77 -9.47
C VAL A 68 8.35 -15.86 -10.58
N ASP A 69 7.44 -15.41 -11.44
CA ASP A 69 7.72 -14.39 -12.45
C ASP A 69 7.29 -13.02 -11.95
N LEU A 70 8.27 -12.15 -11.69
CA LEU A 70 7.99 -10.78 -11.22
C LEU A 70 7.23 -9.96 -12.25
N GLY A 71 7.30 -10.32 -13.53
CA GLY A 71 6.54 -9.73 -14.64
C GLY A 71 5.09 -10.21 -14.76
N LEU A 72 4.53 -10.88 -13.74
CA LEU A 72 3.13 -11.32 -13.73
C LEU A 72 2.20 -10.19 -14.21
N PRO A 73 1.44 -10.39 -15.30
CA PRO A 73 0.60 -9.34 -15.86
C PRO A 73 -0.51 -8.89 -14.91
N LEU A 74 -0.83 -7.60 -14.92
CA LEU A 74 -1.92 -7.03 -14.12
C LEU A 74 -3.25 -7.79 -14.31
N ARG A 75 -3.56 -8.24 -15.54
CA ARG A 75 -4.75 -9.05 -15.81
C ARG A 75 -4.80 -10.33 -14.97
N ALA A 76 -3.67 -11.03 -14.83
CA ALA A 76 -3.60 -12.27 -14.05
C ALA A 76 -3.67 -11.99 -12.55
N GLU A 77 -3.13 -10.86 -12.09
CA GLU A 77 -3.26 -10.40 -10.70
C GLU A 77 -4.72 -10.08 -10.33
N LEU A 78 -5.43 -9.34 -11.19
CA LEU A 78 -6.85 -9.03 -11.00
C LEU A 78 -7.74 -10.28 -11.08
N GLU A 79 -7.45 -11.20 -12.00
CA GLU A 79 -8.15 -12.50 -12.07
C GLU A 79 -7.95 -13.31 -10.79
N LEU A 80 -6.73 -13.32 -10.23
CA LEU A 80 -6.44 -13.99 -8.96
C LEU A 80 -7.21 -13.32 -7.80
N GLN A 81 -7.20 -11.99 -7.72
CA GLN A 81 -7.95 -11.24 -6.71
C GLN A 81 -9.44 -11.56 -6.78
N GLY A 82 -10.07 -11.47 -7.96
CA GLY A 82 -11.50 -11.77 -8.11
C GLY A 82 -11.86 -13.22 -7.73
N ARG A 83 -10.98 -14.19 -8.02
CA ARG A 83 -11.15 -15.59 -7.57
C ARG A 83 -11.07 -15.72 -6.04
N LEU A 84 -10.14 -15.00 -5.41
CA LEU A 84 -10.01 -14.98 -3.96
C LEU A 84 -11.24 -14.35 -3.31
N GLU A 85 -11.74 -13.23 -3.85
CA GLU A 85 -12.95 -12.56 -3.37
C GLU A 85 -14.17 -13.46 -3.48
N GLY A 86 -14.36 -14.10 -4.64
CA GLY A 86 -15.45 -15.05 -4.86
C GLY A 86 -15.40 -16.23 -3.89
N ALA A 87 -14.21 -16.75 -3.59
CA ALA A 87 -14.06 -17.87 -2.64
C ALA A 87 -14.20 -17.45 -1.17
N CYS A 88 -13.85 -16.20 -0.83
CA CYS A 88 -13.94 -15.70 0.54
C CYS A 88 -15.29 -15.04 0.86
N GLU A 89 -16.10 -14.78 -0.18
CA GLU A 89 -17.38 -14.04 -0.13
C GLU A 89 -17.22 -12.66 0.53
N ARG A 90 -16.08 -12.02 0.31
CA ARG A 90 -15.70 -10.72 0.89
C ARG A 90 -14.56 -10.08 0.09
N PRO A 91 -14.34 -8.76 0.25
CA PRO A 91 -13.21 -8.08 -0.38
C PRO A 91 -11.86 -8.67 0.02
N VAL A 92 -10.94 -8.72 -0.93
CA VAL A 92 -9.57 -9.19 -0.74
C VAL A 92 -8.62 -8.10 -1.20
N ASP A 93 -7.76 -7.63 -0.31
CA ASP A 93 -6.65 -6.75 -0.68
C ASP A 93 -5.45 -7.62 -1.09
N LEU A 94 -5.19 -7.69 -2.39
CA LEU A 94 -4.09 -8.47 -2.96
C LEU A 94 -2.87 -7.57 -3.14
N VAL A 95 -1.79 -7.89 -2.42
CA VAL A 95 -0.58 -7.06 -2.40
C VAL A 95 0.63 -7.80 -2.98
N ARG A 96 1.33 -7.13 -3.90
CA ARG A 96 2.65 -7.56 -4.42
C ARG A 96 3.75 -7.30 -3.41
N LEU A 97 4.34 -8.37 -2.86
CA LEU A 97 5.38 -8.29 -1.83
C LEU A 97 6.70 -7.73 -2.35
N ASP A 98 6.95 -7.83 -3.65
CA ASP A 98 8.10 -7.22 -4.34
C ASP A 98 7.94 -5.69 -4.53
N HIS A 99 6.73 -5.15 -4.41
CA HIS A 99 6.45 -3.71 -4.44
C HIS A 99 5.99 -3.15 -3.08
N ALA A 100 5.76 -4.02 -2.11
CA ALA A 100 5.33 -3.65 -0.77
C ALA A 100 6.37 -2.78 -0.05
N SER A 101 5.89 -1.81 0.73
CA SER A 101 6.75 -0.99 1.58
C SER A 101 7.45 -1.84 2.66
N THR A 102 8.61 -1.40 3.12
CA THR A 102 9.35 -2.06 4.20
C THR A 102 8.51 -2.21 5.48
N LEU A 103 7.68 -1.21 5.80
CA LEU A 103 6.75 -1.28 6.94
C LEU A 103 5.69 -2.37 6.76
N LEU A 104 5.13 -2.51 5.55
CA LEU A 104 4.15 -3.55 5.27
C LEU A 104 4.79 -4.94 5.34
N LYS A 105 5.95 -5.13 4.70
CA LYS A 105 6.71 -6.39 4.81
C LYS A 105 7.01 -6.74 6.28
N TRP A 106 7.44 -5.77 7.08
CA TRP A 106 7.68 -5.96 8.52
C TRP A 106 6.42 -6.44 9.26
N ASN A 107 5.26 -5.85 8.99
CA ASN A 107 3.99 -6.28 9.57
C ASN A 107 3.61 -7.72 9.17
N ILE A 108 3.84 -8.07 7.90
CA ILE A 108 3.57 -9.40 7.35
C ILE A 108 4.47 -10.45 8.01
N ILE A 109 5.78 -10.20 8.17
CA ILE A 109 6.66 -11.22 8.76
C ILE A 109 6.43 -11.41 10.26
N ARG A 110 5.87 -10.41 10.96
CA ARG A 110 5.56 -10.50 12.39
C ARG A 110 4.24 -11.19 12.70
N THR A 111 3.23 -10.99 11.85
CA THR A 111 1.85 -11.39 12.16
C THR A 111 1.17 -12.19 11.06
N GLY A 112 1.75 -12.25 9.87
CA GLY A 112 1.19 -12.98 8.73
C GLY A 112 1.40 -14.49 8.86
N ILE A 113 0.43 -15.23 8.34
CA ILE A 113 0.44 -16.68 8.23
C ILE A 113 0.82 -17.02 6.79
N PRO A 114 1.92 -17.73 6.55
CA PRO A 114 2.24 -18.17 5.21
C PRO A 114 1.25 -19.25 4.75
N VAL A 115 0.68 -19.08 3.56
CA VAL A 115 -0.37 -19.95 2.99
C VAL A 115 0.07 -20.65 1.70
N ALA A 116 1.14 -20.16 1.07
CA ALA A 116 1.80 -20.86 -0.03
C ALA A 116 3.30 -20.59 0.04
N ALA A 117 4.11 -21.59 -0.29
CA ALA A 117 5.53 -21.41 -0.56
C ALA A 117 6.04 -22.52 -1.46
N ARG A 118 6.96 -22.17 -2.35
CA ARG A 118 7.72 -23.14 -3.14
C ARG A 118 8.65 -23.96 -2.26
N SER A 119 9.25 -23.33 -1.25
CA SER A 119 10.19 -23.97 -0.34
C SER A 119 10.31 -23.22 0.99
N ARG A 120 10.69 -23.93 2.07
CA ARG A 120 11.02 -23.27 3.35
C ARG A 120 12.12 -22.20 3.22
N PRO A 121 13.20 -22.42 2.45
CA PRO A 121 14.19 -21.38 2.21
C PRO A 121 13.62 -20.08 1.60
N ASP A 122 12.56 -20.13 0.79
CA ASP A 122 11.94 -18.90 0.27
C ASP A 122 11.30 -18.06 1.38
N VAL A 123 10.59 -18.70 2.29
CA VAL A 123 9.99 -18.04 3.47
C VAL A 123 11.09 -17.44 4.35
N VAL A 124 12.12 -18.22 4.67
CA VAL A 124 13.23 -17.77 5.52
C VAL A 124 13.96 -16.57 4.90
N ARG A 125 14.24 -16.62 3.59
CA ARG A 125 14.88 -15.50 2.89
C ARG A 125 14.03 -14.24 2.93
N PHE A 126 12.73 -14.36 2.69
CA PHE A 126 11.83 -13.20 2.73
C PHE A 126 11.75 -12.59 4.13
N VAL A 127 11.63 -13.42 5.17
CA VAL A 127 11.60 -12.96 6.57
C VAL A 127 12.91 -12.26 6.93
N ALA A 128 14.05 -12.89 6.63
CA ALA A 128 15.36 -12.32 6.95
C ALA A 128 15.62 -11.00 6.21
N ALA A 129 15.34 -10.94 4.91
CA ALA A 129 15.51 -9.73 4.11
C ALA A 129 14.61 -8.59 4.60
N SER A 130 13.33 -8.88 4.85
CA SER A 130 12.37 -7.87 5.33
C SER A 130 12.73 -7.35 6.73
N ALA A 131 13.24 -8.22 7.60
CA ALA A 131 13.72 -7.82 8.93
C ALA A 131 14.96 -6.92 8.85
N ALA A 132 15.90 -7.23 7.95
CA ALA A 132 17.07 -6.41 7.71
C ALA A 132 16.68 -5.03 7.14
N GLU A 133 15.82 -4.99 6.11
CA GLU A 133 15.29 -3.73 5.55
C GLU A 133 14.64 -2.86 6.64
N TYR A 134 13.84 -3.47 7.53
CA TYR A 134 13.21 -2.74 8.64
C TYR A 134 14.24 -2.22 9.65
N ALA A 135 15.24 -3.01 10.01
CA ALA A 135 16.26 -2.62 10.99
C ALA A 135 16.99 -1.33 10.58
N ASP A 136 17.25 -1.16 9.28
CA ASP A 136 17.89 0.04 8.72
C ASP A 136 17.04 1.31 8.94
N ILE A 137 15.71 1.19 8.85
CA ILE A 137 14.79 2.34 8.97
C ILE A 137 14.16 2.49 10.35
N ALA A 138 14.25 1.46 11.21
CA ALA A 138 13.59 1.41 12.52
C ALA A 138 13.86 2.65 13.40
N PRO A 139 15.09 3.19 13.48
CA PRO A 139 15.33 4.41 14.27
C PRO A 139 14.55 5.61 13.76
N ALA A 140 14.40 5.76 12.43
CA ALA A 140 13.64 6.84 11.83
C ALA A 140 12.13 6.66 12.05
N VAL A 141 11.64 5.42 11.89
CA VAL A 141 10.24 5.06 12.14
C VAL A 141 9.84 5.35 13.58
N HIS A 142 10.62 4.89 14.57
CA HIS A 142 10.31 5.11 15.99
C HIS A 142 10.28 6.61 16.35
N ARG A 143 11.20 7.42 15.80
CA ARG A 143 11.18 8.87 16.00
C ARG A 143 9.94 9.53 15.38
N ALA A 144 9.54 9.09 14.18
CA ALA A 144 8.35 9.61 13.52
C ALA A 144 7.08 9.25 14.32
N GLU A 145 6.97 8.01 14.79
CA GLU A 145 5.86 7.55 15.64
C GLU A 145 5.76 8.32 16.94
N GLU A 146 6.89 8.54 17.63
CA GLU A 146 6.91 9.31 18.87
C GLU A 146 6.46 10.76 18.62
N THR A 147 6.98 11.38 17.57
CA THR A 147 6.60 12.75 17.17
C THR A 147 5.10 12.82 16.87
N PHE A 148 4.57 11.85 16.11
CA PHE A 148 3.16 11.77 15.78
C PHE A 148 2.30 11.61 17.04
N ARG A 149 2.67 10.70 17.94
CA ARG A 149 1.97 10.47 19.22
C ARG A 149 1.94 11.73 20.09
N ARG A 150 3.07 12.44 20.20
CA ARG A 150 3.14 13.71 20.94
C ARG A 150 2.22 14.77 20.34
N ARG A 151 2.14 14.87 19.00
CA ARG A 151 1.24 15.82 18.31
C ARG A 151 -0.23 15.49 18.51
N LEU A 152 -0.60 14.20 18.50
CA LEU A 152 -1.96 13.75 18.82
C LEU A 152 -2.34 14.12 20.26
N ALA A 153 -1.46 13.84 21.23
CA ALA A 153 -1.72 14.16 22.64
C ALA A 153 -1.82 15.67 22.91
N ALA A 154 -1.07 16.49 22.18
CA ALA A 154 -1.12 17.94 22.28
C ALA A 154 -2.34 18.58 21.58
N GLY A 155 -3.18 17.81 20.89
CA GLY A 155 -4.31 18.32 20.10
C GLY A 155 -3.89 19.10 18.84
N THR A 156 -2.62 19.04 18.45
CA THR A 156 -2.03 19.82 17.34
C THR A 156 -1.99 19.05 16.03
N THR A 157 -2.99 18.20 15.76
CA THR A 157 -3.23 17.72 14.40
C THR A 157 -3.82 18.85 13.58
N ARG A 158 -2.98 19.84 13.23
CA ARG A 158 -3.27 20.67 12.07
C ARG A 158 -3.44 19.70 10.92
N THR A 159 -4.68 19.64 10.41
CA THR A 159 -5.10 18.85 9.25
C THR A 159 -3.92 18.71 8.30
N LEU A 160 -3.50 17.46 8.06
CA LEU A 160 -2.64 17.16 6.91
C LEU A 160 -3.38 17.73 5.71
N ARG A 161 -2.95 18.90 5.25
CA ARG A 161 -3.52 19.53 4.07
C ARG A 161 -3.36 18.49 2.96
N PRO A 162 -4.45 18.05 2.31
CA PRO A 162 -4.33 17.08 1.24
C PRO A 162 -3.31 17.63 0.24
N MET A 163 -2.38 16.78 -0.20
CA MET A 163 -1.55 17.08 -1.36
C MET A 163 -2.46 17.05 -2.59
N THR A 164 -3.31 18.06 -2.74
CA THR A 164 -4.01 18.37 -3.97
C THR A 164 -3.51 19.71 -4.50
N ASP A 165 -3.09 19.65 -5.75
CA ASP A 165 -2.74 20.72 -6.70
C ASP A 165 -1.59 21.67 -6.34
N ALA A 166 -0.40 21.27 -6.80
CA ALA A 166 0.63 22.21 -7.21
C ALA A 166 0.43 22.59 -8.69
N ALA A 167 -0.45 23.54 -8.99
CA ALA A 167 -0.35 24.39 -10.18
C ALA A 167 -1.27 25.64 -10.06
N ALA A 168 -0.69 26.80 -10.38
CA ALA A 168 -1.31 28.13 -10.58
C ALA A 168 -1.75 28.87 -9.28
N ALA A 169 -1.34 30.10 -8.94
CA ALA A 169 -0.62 31.19 -9.62
C ALA A 169 -0.14 32.21 -8.55
N PRO A 170 0.29 33.45 -8.87
CA PRO A 170 1.68 33.89 -8.83
C PRO A 170 2.05 34.78 -7.63
N ARG A 171 3.35 34.77 -7.29
CA ARG A 171 4.00 35.69 -6.36
C ARG A 171 3.98 37.11 -6.93
N LYS A 172 3.35 38.07 -6.22
CA LYS A 172 3.58 39.50 -6.47
C LYS A 172 4.83 39.94 -5.71
N SER A 173 5.84 40.37 -6.46
CA SER A 173 7.06 41.00 -5.94
C SER A 173 6.75 42.41 -5.45
N LEU A 174 7.20 42.72 -4.23
CA LEU A 174 7.53 44.07 -3.80
C LEU A 174 8.91 44.42 -4.35
N LEU A 175 9.03 45.51 -5.11
CA LEU A 175 10.02 46.59 -4.97
C LEU A 175 10.06 47.45 -6.25
N GLY A 176 10.06 48.78 -6.11
CA GLY A 176 10.60 49.68 -7.14
C GLY A 176 9.79 50.94 -7.44
N ALA A 177 10.24 52.06 -6.89
CA ALA A 177 9.76 53.42 -7.11
C ALA A 177 9.89 53.93 -8.56
N ALA A 178 9.04 54.90 -8.96
CA ALA A 178 9.47 56.26 -9.31
C ALA A 178 8.41 57.06 -10.13
N ARG A 179 8.11 58.26 -9.60
CA ARG A 179 7.92 59.57 -10.28
C ARG A 179 6.80 59.76 -11.33
N GLY A 180 5.95 60.75 -11.05
CA GLY A 180 5.23 61.53 -12.08
C GLY A 180 4.17 62.45 -11.47
N LYS A 181 4.48 63.76 -11.38
CA LYS A 181 3.55 64.87 -11.08
C LYS A 181 2.33 64.82 -12.05
N ILE A 182 1.14 65.30 -11.69
CA ILE A 182 0.70 66.70 -11.86
C ILE A 182 -0.70 66.86 -11.21
N GLU A 183 -0.90 67.98 -10.49
CA GLU A 183 -2.18 68.51 -9.97
C GLU A 183 -3.22 68.71 -11.09
N ILE A 184 -4.53 68.75 -10.77
CA ILE A 184 -5.41 69.94 -10.98
C ILE A 184 -6.65 69.83 -10.06
N ARG A 185 -6.97 70.98 -9.45
CA ARG A 185 -8.13 71.39 -8.63
C ARG A 185 -9.51 71.09 -9.24
N GLY A 186 -10.54 71.08 -8.38
CA GLY A 186 -11.95 71.24 -8.79
C GLY A 186 -12.90 70.50 -7.85
N ASP A 187 -13.14 70.96 -6.63
CA ASP A 187 -14.13 71.98 -6.25
C ASP A 187 -15.56 71.41 -6.04
N LEU A 188 -16.08 71.75 -4.85
CA LEU A 188 -17.49 71.87 -4.45
C LEU A 188 -18.43 70.66 -4.28
N THR A 189 -18.97 70.64 -3.05
CA THR A 189 -20.38 70.42 -2.66
C THR A 189 -20.90 69.00 -2.41
N LYS A 190 -21.00 68.67 -1.11
CA LYS A 190 -22.21 68.03 -0.56
C LYS A 190 -23.37 69.04 -0.65
N PRO A 191 -24.65 68.63 -0.77
CA PRO A 191 -25.44 68.45 0.47
C PRO A 191 -26.59 67.41 0.44
N THR A 192 -27.11 67.14 1.65
CA THR A 192 -28.50 66.75 2.05
C THR A 192 -29.08 65.41 1.54
N LEU A 193 -29.33 64.42 2.38
CA LEU A 193 -30.35 64.28 3.45
C LEU A 193 -31.79 64.44 2.92
N GLY A 194 -32.56 63.34 2.92
CA GLY A 194 -34.01 63.35 2.70
C GLY A 194 -34.63 61.98 3.01
N ARG A 195 -35.25 61.86 4.19
CA ARG A 195 -36.23 60.82 4.55
C ARG A 195 -37.65 61.30 4.23
N GLY A 196 -38.54 60.36 3.92
CA GLY A 196 -40.01 60.50 3.95
C GLY A 196 -40.61 59.88 2.69
N ARG A 197 -41.66 59.06 2.72
CA ARG A 197 -42.54 58.52 3.77
C ARG A 197 -42.88 57.08 3.38
#